data_AF-A0A8T2IGR0-F1
#
_entry.id   AF-A0A8T2IGR0-F1
#
_cell.length_a   1.000
_cell.length_b   1.000
_cell.length_c   1.000
_cell.angle_alpha   90.00
_cell.angle_beta   90.00
_cell.angle_gamma   90.00
#
_symmetry.space_group_name_H-M   'P 1'
#
loop_
_entity.id
_entity.type
_entity.pdbx_description
1 polymer ?
#
loop_
_entity_poly.entity_id
_entity_poly.type
_entity_poly.pdbx_seq_one_letter_code
_entity_poly.pdbx_strand_id
1 'polypeptide(L)'
;MPLVPPPSIGRLIIPHLRYTLEINTLARSELVGPGGSFDQAVVTGNGGIQEILLRGMNDMTYTSLCLPDDIESRGVQSIPNYFYKEDGMKIWKAMESYISNIVHYYYLTDETVSKDPELQVWVAEIFDKGFLSNKSSGIPSTIGNRVELTKYLTMIMFTCSAQHAAVNSGQFDFYSWLPNGPTTMRKPPPASKGSVTYQNIMEALPAVNTTAIAIAAVDLLSTEPSDRTTGKLHKCLFCRGDARKFVEEFRGKLVEISKSIKERNQDKKLKYNYLDPDLIESSVSI
;
A
#
# COMPACT_ATOMS: atom_id res chain seq x y z
N MET A 1 27.19 -5.30 5.51
CA MET A 1 26.24 -6.41 5.77
C MET A 1 24.86 -5.80 5.63
N PRO A 2 23.96 -6.27 4.76
CA PRO A 2 22.61 -5.70 4.71
C PRO A 2 21.98 -5.90 6.09
N LEU A 3 21.52 -4.80 6.70
CA LEU A 3 21.09 -4.80 8.10
C LEU A 3 19.60 -5.15 8.16
N VAL A 4 19.35 -6.41 8.50
CA VAL A 4 18.02 -6.94 8.80
C VAL A 4 17.51 -6.25 10.09
N PRO A 5 16.22 -5.93 10.23
CA PRO A 5 15.68 -5.44 11.50
C PRO A 5 16.08 -6.35 12.67
N PRO A 6 16.16 -5.82 13.91
CA PRO A 6 16.47 -6.63 15.09
C PRO A 6 15.63 -7.89 15.15
N PRO A 7 16.13 -9.06 15.57
CA PRO A 7 15.38 -10.32 15.52
C PRO A 7 13.98 -10.27 16.15
N SER A 8 13.78 -9.44 17.17
CA SER A 8 12.47 -9.16 17.80
C SER A 8 11.47 -8.52 16.82
N ILE A 9 11.91 -7.54 16.05
CA ILE A 9 11.13 -6.80 15.05
C ILE A 9 11.09 -7.54 13.70
N GLY A 10 12.18 -8.19 13.29
CA GLY A 10 12.24 -8.94 12.05
C GLY A 10 11.20 -10.06 11.99
N ARG A 11 10.93 -10.73 13.11
CA ARG A 11 9.82 -11.71 13.19
C ARG A 11 8.46 -11.10 12.88
N LEU A 12 8.23 -9.85 13.28
CA LEU A 12 6.99 -9.13 12.99
C LEU A 12 6.91 -8.71 11.51
N ILE A 13 7.99 -8.16 10.95
CA ILE A 13 7.96 -7.49 9.64
C ILE A 13 8.19 -8.44 8.44
N ILE A 14 9.04 -9.46 8.56
CA ILE A 14 9.41 -10.34 7.44
C ILE A 14 8.22 -10.93 6.66
N PRO A 15 7.13 -11.39 7.29
CA PRO A 15 5.96 -11.88 6.56
C PRO A 15 5.32 -10.83 5.65
N HIS A 16 5.43 -9.55 6.02
CA HIS A 16 4.90 -8.43 5.25
C HIS A 16 5.77 -8.02 4.06
N LEU A 17 6.92 -8.69 3.87
CA LEU A 17 7.84 -8.45 2.76
C LEU A 17 7.92 -9.63 1.79
N ARG A 18 7.09 -10.68 1.99
CA ARG A 18 7.09 -11.88 1.15
C ARG A 18 6.83 -11.50 -0.31
N TYR A 19 7.68 -11.97 -1.22
CA TYR A 19 7.65 -11.74 -2.67
C TYR A 19 7.81 -10.29 -3.16
N THR A 20 7.84 -9.28 -2.30
CA THR A 20 7.95 -7.88 -2.71
C THR A 20 9.19 -7.58 -3.56
N LEU A 21 10.34 -8.19 -3.24
CA LEU A 21 11.55 -8.03 -4.05
C LEU A 21 11.44 -8.70 -5.43
N GLU A 22 10.79 -9.85 -5.49
CA GLU A 22 10.62 -10.63 -6.72
C GLU A 22 9.66 -9.91 -7.68
N ILE A 23 8.47 -9.54 -7.20
CA ILE A 23 7.48 -8.84 -8.03
C ILE A 23 7.99 -7.48 -8.50
N ASN A 24 8.71 -6.73 -7.64
CA ASN A 24 9.31 -5.46 -8.05
C ASN A 24 10.44 -5.65 -9.08
N THR A 25 11.14 -6.78 -9.06
CA THR A 25 12.15 -7.11 -10.08
C THR A 25 11.48 -7.40 -11.42
N LEU A 26 10.40 -8.18 -11.41
CA LEU A 26 9.61 -8.46 -12.60
C LEU A 26 8.97 -7.19 -13.17
N ALA A 27 8.42 -6.32 -12.32
CA ALA A 27 7.87 -5.04 -12.77
C ALA A 27 8.92 -4.16 -13.46
N ARG A 28 10.16 -4.15 -12.96
CA ARG A 28 11.25 -3.40 -13.60
C ARG A 28 11.66 -3.94 -14.97
N SER A 29 11.47 -5.23 -15.26
CA SER A 29 11.81 -5.79 -16.57
C SER A 29 10.62 -5.77 -17.54
N GLU A 30 9.43 -6.15 -17.08
CA GLU A 30 8.28 -6.38 -17.95
C GLU A 30 7.26 -5.24 -17.97
N LEU A 31 7.17 -4.44 -16.91
CA LEU A 31 6.09 -3.47 -16.73
C LEU A 31 6.54 -2.04 -17.06
N VAL A 32 7.49 -1.52 -16.27
CA VAL A 32 7.95 -0.11 -16.34
C VAL A 32 9.35 0.05 -16.96
N GLY A 33 10.00 -1.07 -17.28
CA GLY A 33 11.28 -1.08 -17.99
C GLY A 33 11.13 -0.80 -19.49
N PRO A 34 12.24 -0.55 -20.19
CA PRO A 34 12.23 -0.31 -21.63
C PRO A 34 11.55 -1.43 -22.41
N GLY A 35 10.55 -1.09 -23.22
CA GLY A 35 9.76 -2.03 -24.00
C GLY A 35 8.66 -2.77 -23.22
N GLY A 36 8.52 -2.49 -21.92
CA GLY A 36 7.48 -3.07 -21.07
C GLY A 36 6.07 -2.55 -21.38
N SER A 37 5.05 -3.07 -20.67
CA SER A 37 3.65 -2.73 -20.95
C SER A 37 3.33 -1.23 -20.84
N PHE A 38 4.03 -0.48 -19.99
CA PHE A 38 3.85 0.98 -19.94
C PHE A 38 4.25 1.67 -21.24
N ASP A 39 5.38 1.29 -21.84
CA ASP A 39 5.85 1.85 -23.12
C ASP A 39 4.89 1.53 -24.27
N GLN A 40 4.21 0.39 -24.17
CA GLN A 40 3.26 -0.09 -25.19
C GLN A 40 1.87 0.52 -25.06
N ALA A 41 1.42 0.83 -23.84
CA ALA A 41 0.00 1.09 -23.59
C ALA A 41 -0.33 2.27 -22.65
N VAL A 42 0.64 2.94 -22.06
CA VAL A 42 0.41 4.02 -21.09
C VAL A 42 1.11 5.31 -21.54
N VAL A 43 0.43 6.45 -21.41
CA VAL A 43 0.94 7.76 -21.90
C VAL A 43 2.26 8.19 -21.25
N THR A 44 2.53 7.69 -20.05
CA THR A 44 3.75 7.98 -19.28
C THR A 44 4.88 6.99 -19.58
N GLY A 45 4.68 6.03 -20.48
CA GLY A 45 5.75 5.18 -20.99
C GLY A 45 6.86 5.98 -21.68
N ASN A 46 7.97 5.32 -21.97
CA ASN A 46 9.15 5.85 -22.66
C ASN A 46 9.79 7.06 -21.94
N GLY A 47 9.88 7.02 -20.61
CA GLY A 47 10.59 8.04 -19.81
C GLY A 47 9.73 8.85 -18.85
N GLY A 48 8.41 8.92 -19.09
CA GLY A 48 7.50 9.69 -18.24
C GLY A 48 7.35 9.12 -16.82
N ILE A 49 7.40 7.79 -16.68
CA ILE A 49 7.34 7.10 -15.38
C ILE A 49 8.51 7.50 -14.48
N GLN A 50 9.73 7.58 -15.02
CA GLN A 50 10.91 7.96 -14.25
C GLN A 50 10.76 9.37 -13.66
N GLU A 51 10.24 10.31 -14.44
CA GLU A 51 9.97 11.68 -13.98
C GLU A 51 8.87 11.72 -12.91
N ILE A 52 7.78 10.98 -13.10
CA ILE A 52 6.69 10.91 -12.10
C ILE A 52 7.20 10.31 -10.79
N LEU A 53 7.97 9.22 -10.85
CA LEU A 53 8.54 8.58 -9.67
C LEU A 53 9.52 9.52 -8.95
N LEU A 54 10.36 10.25 -9.69
CA LEU A 54 11.29 11.22 -9.10
C LEU A 54 10.55 12.34 -8.36
N ARG A 55 9.49 12.91 -8.96
CA ARG A 55 8.68 13.94 -8.30
C ARG A 55 7.93 13.39 -7.10
N GLY A 56 7.30 12.22 -7.24
CA GLY A 56 6.63 11.53 -6.14
C GLY A 56 7.57 11.24 -4.98
N MET A 57 8.81 10.85 -5.26
CA MET A 57 9.85 10.64 -4.23
C MET A 57 10.18 11.93 -3.46
N ASN A 58 10.22 13.07 -4.14
CA ASN A 58 10.48 14.36 -3.50
C ASN A 58 9.32 14.84 -2.63
N ASP A 59 8.08 14.54 -3.05
CA ASP A 59 6.85 14.97 -2.37
C ASP A 59 6.38 13.99 -1.28
N MET A 60 6.93 12.78 -1.23
CA MET A 60 6.55 11.75 -0.26
C MET A 60 6.94 12.17 1.17
N THR A 61 5.97 12.11 2.08
CA THR A 61 6.17 12.45 3.49
C THR A 61 5.75 11.33 4.43
N TYR A 62 6.31 11.30 5.63
CA TYR A 62 5.89 10.36 6.67
C TYR A 62 4.40 10.51 7.03
N THR A 63 3.91 11.75 7.03
CA THR A 63 2.48 12.09 7.13
C THR A 63 1.65 11.37 6.06
N SER A 64 2.08 11.41 4.78
CA SER A 64 1.35 10.76 3.69
C SER A 64 1.32 9.23 3.77
N LEU A 65 2.29 8.62 4.48
CA LEU A 65 2.36 7.17 4.68
C LEU A 65 1.62 6.70 5.94
N CYS A 66 1.24 7.63 6.82
CA CYS A 66 0.51 7.34 8.05
C CYS A 66 -0.95 7.71 7.88
N LEU A 67 -1.84 6.72 7.67
CA LEU A 67 -3.23 6.98 7.28
C LEU A 67 -3.97 8.01 8.17
N PRO A 68 -3.89 7.97 9.52
CA PRO A 68 -4.52 8.99 10.34
C PRO A 68 -4.06 10.42 10.03
N ASP A 69 -2.75 10.58 9.86
CA ASP A 69 -2.13 11.87 9.58
C ASP A 69 -2.46 12.35 8.15
N ASP A 70 -2.45 11.43 7.17
CA ASP A 70 -2.87 11.71 5.80
C ASP A 70 -4.34 12.20 5.74
N ILE A 71 -5.25 11.49 6.41
CA ILE A 71 -6.67 11.85 6.48
C ILE A 71 -6.89 13.22 7.12
N GLU A 72 -6.12 13.54 8.17
CA GLU A 72 -6.14 14.85 8.81
C GLU A 72 -5.58 15.94 7.90
N SER A 73 -4.39 15.72 7.32
CA SER A 73 -3.70 16.70 6.47
C SER A 73 -4.50 17.09 5.23
N ARG A 74 -5.28 16.15 4.67
CA ARG A 74 -6.19 16.40 3.54
C ARG A 74 -7.52 17.04 3.95
N GLY A 75 -7.82 17.17 5.25
CA GLY A 75 -9.06 17.76 5.75
C GLY A 75 -10.32 16.93 5.46
N VAL A 76 -10.18 15.60 5.34
CA VAL A 76 -11.26 14.69 4.88
C VAL A 76 -11.87 13.84 6.00
N GLN A 77 -11.54 14.15 7.25
CA GLN A 77 -12.02 13.44 8.46
C GLN A 77 -13.55 13.35 8.53
N SER A 78 -14.26 14.44 8.21
CA SER A 78 -15.71 14.53 8.36
C SER A 78 -16.52 14.14 7.11
N ILE A 79 -15.87 13.73 6.01
CA ILE A 79 -16.59 13.33 4.78
C ILE A 79 -17.37 12.03 5.03
N PRO A 80 -18.69 12.01 4.84
CA PRO A 80 -19.50 10.80 5.01
C PRO A 80 -19.32 9.83 3.84
N ASN A 81 -19.52 8.53 4.09
CA ASN A 81 -19.39 7.45 3.09
C ASN A 81 -18.00 7.36 2.44
N TYR A 82 -16.96 7.82 3.14
CA TYR A 82 -15.59 7.66 2.68
C TYR A 82 -15.05 6.31 3.17
N PHE A 83 -15.48 5.22 2.51
CA PHE A 83 -15.25 3.85 3.00
C PHE A 83 -13.77 3.45 3.08
N TYR A 84 -12.91 3.95 2.18
CA TYR A 84 -11.45 3.80 2.30
C TYR A 84 -10.93 4.32 3.65
N LYS A 85 -11.33 5.55 4.04
CA LYS A 85 -10.99 6.12 5.35
C LYS A 85 -11.59 5.28 6.47
N GLU A 86 -12.88 5.01 6.42
CA GLU A 86 -13.59 4.33 7.51
C GLU A 86 -13.02 2.94 7.81
N ASP A 87 -12.72 2.17 6.76
CA ASP A 87 -12.16 0.81 6.90
C ASP A 87 -10.68 0.86 7.22
N GLY A 88 -9.92 1.69 6.50
CA GLY A 88 -8.49 1.87 6.70
C GLY A 88 -8.16 2.32 8.12
N MET A 89 -8.93 3.24 8.70
CA MET A 89 -8.73 3.72 10.08
C MET A 89 -8.97 2.63 11.12
N LYS A 90 -9.96 1.74 10.91
CA LYS A 90 -10.18 0.58 11.79
C LYS A 90 -9.00 -0.39 11.73
N ILE A 91 -8.51 -0.67 10.51
CA ILE A 91 -7.37 -1.57 10.29
C ILE A 91 -6.09 -0.97 10.86
N TRP A 92 -5.81 0.30 10.59
CA TRP A 92 -4.68 1.02 11.15
C TRP A 92 -4.66 0.92 12.67
N LYS A 93 -5.78 1.22 13.33
CA LYS A 93 -5.91 1.13 14.79
C LYS A 93 -5.68 -0.29 15.32
N ALA A 94 -6.18 -1.31 14.61
CA ALA A 94 -5.95 -2.70 14.98
C ALA A 94 -4.45 -3.08 14.86
N MET A 95 -3.79 -2.66 13.78
CA MET A 95 -2.34 -2.86 13.58
C MET A 95 -1.52 -2.11 14.61
N GLU A 96 -1.83 -0.84 14.88
CA GLU A 96 -1.16 -0.02 15.90
C GLU A 96 -1.26 -0.64 17.28
N SER A 97 -2.45 -1.11 17.68
CA SER A 97 -2.65 -1.81 18.94
C SER A 97 -1.82 -3.11 19.02
N TYR A 98 -1.83 -3.92 17.96
CA TYR A 98 -1.05 -5.16 17.89
C TYR A 98 0.45 -4.90 18.00
N ILE A 99 0.95 -3.93 17.25
CA ILE A 99 2.36 -3.56 17.20
C ILE A 99 2.79 -2.95 18.53
N SER A 100 1.97 -2.09 19.13
CA SER A 100 2.24 -1.52 20.45
C SER A 100 2.46 -2.62 21.49
N ASN A 101 1.58 -3.64 21.52
CA ASN A 101 1.74 -4.77 22.44
C ASN A 101 3.06 -5.53 22.21
N ILE A 102 3.45 -5.75 20.95
CA ILE A 102 4.72 -6.42 20.60
C ILE A 102 5.93 -5.54 20.97
N VAL A 103 5.88 -4.24 20.69
CA VAL A 103 6.94 -3.29 21.04
C VAL A 103 7.13 -3.25 22.55
N HIS A 104 6.06 -3.15 23.34
CA HIS A 104 6.13 -3.15 24.80
C HIS A 104 6.59 -4.48 25.38
N TYR A 105 6.36 -5.59 24.67
CA TYR A 105 6.84 -6.91 25.06
C TYR A 105 8.36 -7.05 24.89
N TYR A 106 8.94 -6.51 23.83
CA TYR A 106 10.38 -6.60 23.55
C TYR A 106 11.21 -5.44 24.10
N TYR A 107 10.63 -4.24 24.18
CA TYR A 107 11.27 -3.02 24.67
C TYR A 107 10.59 -2.55 25.95
N LEU A 108 11.25 -2.77 27.09
CA LEU A 108 10.70 -2.45 28.40
C LEU A 108 10.62 -0.94 28.66
N THR A 109 11.50 -0.15 28.03
CA THR A 109 11.59 1.31 28.19
C THR A 109 11.95 1.99 26.87
N ASP A 110 11.73 3.29 26.78
CA ASP A 110 12.16 4.08 25.62
C ASP A 110 13.68 4.09 25.47
N GLU A 111 14.40 3.97 26.58
CA GLU A 111 15.87 3.85 26.57
C GLU A 111 16.34 2.54 25.91
N THR A 112 15.58 1.44 26.05
CA THR A 112 15.91 0.21 25.31
C THR A 112 15.71 0.33 23.80
N VAL A 113 14.82 1.22 23.34
CA VAL A 113 14.60 1.51 21.91
C VAL A 113 15.73 2.38 21.37
N SER A 114 16.00 3.51 22.01
CA SER A 114 17.04 4.45 21.58
C SER A 114 18.46 3.86 21.62
N LYS A 115 18.70 2.90 22.52
CA LYS A 115 20.01 2.22 22.63
C LYS A 115 20.14 0.94 21.80
N ASP A 116 19.11 0.52 21.06
CA ASP A 116 19.21 -0.66 20.20
C ASP A 116 19.98 -0.32 18.91
N PRO A 117 21.24 -0.76 18.76
CA PRO A 117 22.07 -0.37 17.63
C PRO A 117 21.58 -0.97 16.31
N GLU A 118 21.00 -2.17 16.33
CA GLU A 118 20.47 -2.82 15.13
C GLU A 118 19.24 -2.06 14.62
N LEU A 119 18.37 -1.61 15.54
CA LEU A 119 17.20 -0.80 15.20
C LEU A 119 17.61 0.54 14.59
N GLN A 120 18.54 1.26 15.23
CA GLN A 120 18.94 2.59 14.75
C GLN A 120 19.60 2.49 13.38
N VAL A 121 20.45 1.49 13.16
CA VAL A 121 21.10 1.28 11.87
C VAL A 121 20.08 0.90 10.78
N TRP A 122 19.12 0.03 11.09
CA TRP A 122 18.06 -0.35 10.14
C TRP A 122 17.19 0.85 9.73
N VAL A 123 16.77 1.69 10.68
CA VAL A 123 15.99 2.91 10.40
C VAL A 123 16.82 3.91 9.58
N ALA A 124 18.09 4.12 9.96
CA ALA A 124 18.98 5.02 9.24
C ALA A 124 19.22 4.55 7.79
N GLU A 125 19.32 3.25 7.54
CA GLU A 125 19.48 2.71 6.19
C GLU A 125 18.21 2.91 5.34
N ILE A 126 17.01 2.74 5.91
CA ILE A 126 15.76 3.05 5.21
C ILE A 126 15.71 4.54 4.86
N PHE A 127 16.05 5.42 5.79
CA PHE A 127 16.10 6.86 5.53
C PHE A 127 17.13 7.22 4.45
N ASP A 128 18.35 6.67 4.52
CA ASP A 128 19.42 6.97 3.58
C ASP A 128 19.16 6.38 2.18
N LYS A 129 18.81 5.09 2.09
CA LYS A 129 18.67 4.38 0.81
C LYS A 129 17.26 4.46 0.23
N GLY A 130 16.25 4.34 1.08
CA GLY A 130 14.84 4.42 0.66
C GLY A 130 14.39 5.87 0.46
N PHE A 131 14.74 6.76 1.40
CA PHE A 131 14.33 8.16 1.36
C PHE A 131 15.40 9.14 0.87
N LEU A 132 16.53 8.64 0.38
CA LEU A 132 17.63 9.45 -0.19
C LEU A 132 18.15 10.52 0.78
N SER A 133 18.09 10.25 2.09
CA SER A 133 18.41 11.22 3.13
C SER A 133 17.61 12.54 3.03
N ASN A 134 16.41 12.51 2.43
CA ASN A 134 15.55 13.68 2.25
C ASN A 134 14.89 14.07 3.58
N LYS A 135 15.46 15.06 4.26
CA LYS A 135 14.93 15.58 5.54
C LYS A 135 13.52 16.17 5.41
N SER A 136 13.14 16.68 4.24
CA SER A 136 11.80 17.24 4.00
C SER A 136 10.70 16.18 4.00
N SER A 137 11.06 14.89 3.82
CA SER A 137 10.10 13.78 3.94
C SER A 137 9.54 13.63 5.35
N GLY A 138 10.25 14.12 6.38
CA GLY A 138 9.87 13.91 7.79
C GLY A 138 9.96 12.45 8.26
N ILE A 139 10.48 11.54 7.44
CA ILE A 139 10.75 10.15 7.86
C ILE A 139 11.87 10.16 8.90
N PRO A 140 11.72 9.43 10.02
CA PRO A 140 12.75 9.38 11.04
C PRO A 140 14.02 8.69 10.52
N SER A 141 15.17 9.30 10.76
CA SER A 141 16.48 8.65 10.60
C SER A 141 16.92 7.86 11.84
N THR A 142 16.21 8.05 12.96
CA THR A 142 16.43 7.39 14.26
C THR A 142 15.09 7.28 14.98
N ILE A 143 14.93 6.28 15.85
CA ILE A 143 13.71 6.09 16.67
C ILE A 143 14.10 6.15 18.15
N GLY A 144 13.53 7.10 18.89
CA GLY A 144 13.93 7.39 20.27
C GLY A 144 13.11 6.67 21.34
N ASN A 145 11.87 6.28 21.03
CA ASN A 145 10.94 5.74 22.03
C ASN A 145 9.95 4.73 21.44
N ARG A 146 9.18 4.08 22.32
CA ARG A 146 8.24 3.02 21.93
C ARG A 146 7.04 3.52 21.13
N VAL A 147 6.64 4.78 21.31
CA VAL A 147 5.53 5.39 20.56
C VAL A 147 5.95 5.61 19.11
N GLU A 148 7.13 6.18 18.89
CA GLU A 148 7.72 6.35 17.55
C GLU A 148 7.94 5.00 16.86
N LEU A 149 8.48 4.00 17.57
CA LEU A 149 8.67 2.66 17.01
C LEU A 149 7.35 2.03 16.60
N THR A 150 6.33 2.13 17.45
CA THR A 150 4.98 1.62 17.16
C THR A 150 4.46 2.23 15.87
N LYS A 151 4.44 3.57 15.78
CA LYS A 151 3.94 4.28 14.59
C LYS A 151 4.71 3.90 13.33
N TYR A 152 6.04 3.79 13.43
CA TYR A 152 6.90 3.44 12.29
C TYR A 152 6.62 2.03 11.77
N LEU A 153 6.49 1.05 12.66
CA LEU A 153 6.17 -0.33 12.28
C LEU A 153 4.73 -0.46 11.77
N THR A 154 3.78 0.32 12.31
CA THR A 154 2.39 0.36 11.80
C THR A 154 2.35 0.89 10.38
N MET A 155 3.09 1.96 10.08
CA MET A 155 3.23 2.48 8.73
C MET A 155 3.74 1.41 7.76
N ILE A 156 4.79 0.67 8.13
CA ILE A 156 5.34 -0.40 7.28
C ILE A 156 4.29 -1.51 7.05
N MET A 157 3.71 -2.05 8.13
CA MET A 157 2.74 -3.13 8.04
C MET A 157 1.51 -2.73 7.22
N PHE A 158 0.99 -1.51 7.42
CA PHE A 158 -0.15 -1.00 6.68
C PHE A 158 0.17 -0.78 5.20
N THR A 159 1.33 -0.19 4.90
CA THR A 159 1.79 0.08 3.52
C THR A 159 1.91 -1.22 2.73
N CYS A 160 2.53 -2.24 3.33
CA CYS A 160 2.76 -3.54 2.70
C CYS A 160 1.50 -4.39 2.53
N SER A 161 0.37 -4.04 3.16
CA SER A 161 -0.85 -4.85 3.13
C SER A 161 -2.08 -4.04 2.72
N ALA A 162 -2.72 -3.37 3.68
CA ALA A 162 -3.98 -2.67 3.50
C ALA A 162 -3.89 -1.56 2.44
N GLN A 163 -2.81 -0.76 2.44
CA GLN A 163 -2.65 0.30 1.44
C GLN A 163 -2.54 -0.29 0.04
N HIS A 164 -1.71 -1.33 -0.13
CA HIS A 164 -1.57 -2.02 -1.41
C HIS A 164 -2.90 -2.60 -1.89
N ALA A 165 -3.61 -3.35 -1.03
CA ALA A 165 -4.91 -3.92 -1.37
C ALA A 165 -5.93 -2.85 -1.81
N ALA A 166 -5.98 -1.71 -1.10
CA ALA A 166 -6.89 -0.62 -1.41
C ALA A 166 -6.67 0.03 -2.79
N VAL A 167 -5.42 0.08 -3.27
CA VAL A 167 -5.07 0.71 -4.55
C VAL A 167 -4.89 -0.29 -5.69
N ASN A 168 -4.72 -1.58 -5.39
CA ASN A 168 -4.47 -2.62 -6.38
C ASN A 168 -5.74 -3.40 -6.76
N SER A 169 -6.50 -3.90 -5.79
CA SER A 169 -7.53 -4.92 -6.03
C SER A 169 -8.75 -4.42 -6.80
N GLY A 170 -8.94 -3.10 -6.89
CA GLY A 170 -10.01 -2.48 -7.67
C GLY A 170 -9.62 -2.13 -9.11
N GLN A 171 -8.38 -2.41 -9.55
CA GLN A 171 -7.93 -1.98 -10.88
C GLN A 171 -8.84 -2.53 -11.99
N PHE A 172 -9.15 -3.83 -11.99
CA PHE A 172 -10.04 -4.40 -13.02
C PHE A 172 -11.47 -3.86 -12.90
N ASP A 173 -12.02 -3.72 -11.69
CA ASP A 173 -13.38 -3.21 -11.47
C ASP A 173 -13.61 -1.82 -12.11
N PHE A 174 -12.60 -0.93 -12.03
CA PHE A 174 -12.71 0.44 -12.52
C PHE A 174 -12.06 0.68 -13.88
N TYR A 175 -11.02 -0.07 -14.24
CA TYR A 175 -10.24 0.17 -15.46
C TYR A 175 -10.52 -0.82 -16.60
N SER A 176 -11.27 -1.91 -16.36
CA SER A 176 -11.74 -2.79 -17.43
C SER A 176 -12.70 -2.09 -18.40
N TRP A 177 -13.48 -1.13 -17.90
CA TRP A 177 -14.24 -0.18 -18.73
C TRP A 177 -13.37 1.02 -19.07
N LEU A 178 -12.56 0.90 -20.12
CA LEU A 178 -11.54 1.88 -20.50
C LEU A 178 -12.01 3.36 -20.54
N PRO A 179 -13.21 3.72 -21.00
CA PRO A 179 -13.65 5.13 -20.97
C PRO A 179 -13.69 5.73 -19.55
N ASN A 180 -13.76 4.92 -18.50
CA ASN A 180 -13.69 5.37 -17.10
C ASN A 180 -12.25 5.69 -16.65
N GLY A 181 -11.24 5.08 -17.26
CA GLY A 181 -9.83 5.26 -16.93
C GLY A 181 -8.91 4.98 -18.11
N PRO A 182 -8.88 5.84 -19.14
CA PRO A 182 -8.05 5.62 -20.31
C PRO A 182 -6.56 5.76 -19.94
N THR A 183 -5.75 4.76 -20.29
CA THR A 183 -4.30 4.76 -20.03
C THR A 183 -3.52 5.74 -20.90
N THR A 184 -4.11 6.19 -22.00
CA THR A 184 -3.55 7.20 -22.91
C THR A 184 -4.63 7.96 -23.66
N MET A 185 -4.25 9.06 -24.30
CA MET A 185 -5.12 9.85 -25.17
C MET A 185 -4.39 10.14 -26.48
N ARG A 186 -5.07 9.93 -27.62
CA ARG A 186 -4.52 10.11 -28.98
C ARG A 186 -4.72 11.51 -29.57
N LYS A 187 -5.42 12.39 -28.84
CA LYS A 187 -5.69 13.78 -29.23
C LYS A 187 -5.42 14.71 -28.04
N PRO A 188 -5.02 15.97 -28.30
CA PRO A 188 -4.86 16.95 -27.23
C PRO A 188 -6.20 17.27 -26.54
N PRO A 189 -6.17 17.81 -25.31
CA PRO A 189 -7.36 18.35 -24.68
C PRO A 189 -8.07 19.38 -25.59
N PRO A 190 -9.42 19.41 -25.61
CA PRO A 190 -10.16 20.40 -26.41
C PRO A 190 -9.82 21.84 -26.01
N ALA A 191 -9.57 22.71 -26.99
CA ALA A 191 -9.22 24.12 -26.76
C ALA A 191 -10.45 25.02 -26.50
N SER A 192 -11.65 24.55 -26.83
CA SER A 192 -12.90 25.33 -26.73
C SER A 192 -14.08 24.45 -26.31
N LYS A 193 -15.09 25.07 -25.68
CA LYS A 193 -16.36 24.41 -25.36
C LYS A 193 -17.23 24.29 -26.61
N GLY A 194 -18.12 23.29 -26.64
CA GLY A 194 -19.14 23.11 -27.70
C GLY A 194 -18.63 22.56 -29.04
N SER A 195 -17.32 22.33 -29.20
CA SER A 195 -16.72 21.83 -30.43
C SER A 195 -16.49 20.32 -30.46
N VAL A 196 -16.68 19.62 -29.33
CA VAL A 196 -16.42 18.18 -29.21
C VAL A 196 -17.64 17.39 -29.68
N THR A 197 -17.43 16.53 -30.68
CA THR A 197 -18.41 15.55 -31.15
C THR A 197 -18.10 14.15 -30.57
N TYR A 198 -19.06 13.22 -30.68
CA TYR A 198 -18.83 11.82 -30.32
C TYR A 198 -17.65 11.21 -31.10
N GLN A 199 -17.53 11.53 -32.39
CA GLN A 199 -16.42 11.08 -33.21
C GLN A 199 -15.07 11.56 -32.66
N ASN A 200 -14.98 12.80 -32.16
CA ASN A 200 -13.75 13.28 -31.54
C ASN A 200 -13.37 12.51 -30.27
N ILE A 201 -14.36 12.09 -29.47
CA ILE A 201 -14.13 11.27 -28.29
C ILE A 201 -13.57 9.91 -28.70
N MET A 202 -14.18 9.25 -29.69
CA MET A 202 -13.73 7.94 -30.18
C MET A 202 -12.32 8.01 -30.79
N GLU A 203 -11.97 9.12 -31.44
CA GLU A 203 -10.63 9.36 -31.96
C GLU A 203 -9.60 9.68 -30.86
N ALA A 204 -10.04 10.26 -29.74
CA ALA A 204 -9.17 10.61 -28.61
C ALA A 204 -8.88 9.41 -27.70
N LEU A 205 -9.86 8.51 -27.49
CA LEU A 205 -9.69 7.30 -26.68
C LEU A 205 -8.60 6.37 -27.27
N PRO A 206 -7.97 5.51 -26.45
CA PRO A 206 -6.95 4.58 -26.92
C PRO A 206 -7.40 3.68 -28.09
N ALA A 207 -6.44 3.27 -28.91
CA ALA A 207 -6.67 2.28 -29.95
C ALA A 207 -6.93 0.89 -29.37
N VAL A 208 -7.58 0.01 -30.13
CA VAL A 208 -8.02 -1.32 -29.66
C VAL A 208 -6.87 -2.17 -29.10
N ASN A 209 -5.70 -2.15 -29.73
CA ASN A 209 -4.53 -2.89 -29.26
C ASN A 209 -4.01 -2.34 -27.92
N THR A 210 -3.89 -1.02 -27.76
CA THR A 210 -3.53 -0.37 -26.50
C THR A 210 -4.53 -0.71 -25.40
N THR A 211 -5.83 -0.67 -25.71
CA THR A 211 -6.91 -1.06 -24.79
C THR A 211 -6.76 -2.50 -24.35
N ALA A 212 -6.53 -3.43 -25.28
CA ALA A 212 -6.40 -4.85 -24.97
C ALA A 212 -5.20 -5.12 -24.03
N ILE A 213 -4.05 -4.49 -24.29
CA ILE A 213 -2.87 -4.60 -23.43
C ILE A 213 -3.17 -4.05 -22.03
N ALA A 214 -3.79 -2.86 -21.95
CA ALA A 214 -4.13 -2.24 -20.67
C ALA A 214 -5.10 -3.11 -19.84
N ILE A 215 -6.16 -3.63 -20.46
CA ILE A 215 -7.15 -4.49 -19.80
C ILE A 215 -6.50 -5.78 -19.33
N ALA A 216 -5.68 -6.43 -20.16
CA ALA A 216 -4.96 -7.65 -19.77
C ALA A 216 -4.02 -7.41 -18.58
N ALA A 217 -3.35 -6.24 -18.53
CA ALA A 217 -2.49 -5.89 -17.41
C ALA A 217 -3.29 -5.69 -16.11
N VAL A 218 -4.39 -4.92 -16.13
CA VAL A 218 -5.19 -4.69 -14.91
C VAL A 218 -5.93 -5.95 -14.46
N ASP A 219 -6.30 -6.85 -15.37
CA ASP A 219 -6.86 -8.17 -15.04
C ASP A 219 -5.83 -9.01 -14.28
N LEU A 220 -4.61 -9.13 -14.82
CA LEU A 220 -3.51 -9.85 -14.18
C LEU A 220 -3.18 -9.29 -12.80
N LEU A 221 -3.03 -7.96 -12.67
CA LEU A 221 -2.65 -7.31 -11.42
C LEU A 221 -3.77 -7.33 -10.36
N SER A 222 -5.03 -7.45 -10.79
CA SER A 222 -6.17 -7.59 -9.87
C SER A 222 -6.46 -9.04 -9.50
N THR A 223 -5.88 -10.00 -10.21
CA THR A 223 -6.14 -11.42 -10.00
C THR A 223 -5.47 -11.89 -8.71
N GLU A 224 -6.25 -12.55 -7.88
CA GLU A 224 -5.76 -13.12 -6.63
C GLU A 224 -4.81 -14.30 -6.90
N PRO A 225 -3.58 -14.30 -6.39
CA PRO A 225 -2.70 -15.46 -6.53
C PRO A 225 -3.27 -16.67 -5.76
N SER A 226 -3.09 -17.87 -6.32
CA SER A 226 -3.68 -19.11 -5.79
C SER A 226 -3.17 -19.53 -4.40
N ASP A 227 -2.06 -18.96 -3.91
CA ASP A 227 -1.44 -19.26 -2.61
C ASP A 227 -1.60 -18.10 -1.60
N ARG A 228 -2.84 -17.61 -1.42
CA ARG A 228 -3.15 -16.50 -0.50
C ARG A 228 -2.70 -16.78 0.93
N THR A 229 -2.11 -15.75 1.53
CA THR A 229 -1.82 -15.69 2.97
C THR A 229 -2.80 -14.75 3.70
N THR A 230 -3.96 -14.45 3.08
CA THR A 230 -5.04 -13.63 3.66
C THR A 230 -5.41 -14.10 5.06
N GLY A 231 -5.27 -13.23 6.06
CA GLY A 231 -5.50 -13.53 7.49
C GLY A 231 -4.63 -14.65 8.09
N LYS A 232 -3.93 -15.41 7.26
CA LYS A 232 -2.94 -16.43 7.58
C LYS A 232 -1.58 -15.76 7.68
N LEU A 233 -1.46 -14.81 8.63
CA LEU A 233 -0.18 -14.60 9.32
C LEU A 233 0.40 -16.00 9.54
N HIS A 234 1.56 -16.31 8.95
CA HIS A 234 2.10 -17.66 8.89
C HIS A 234 1.91 -18.40 10.24
N LYS A 235 1.70 -19.72 10.15
CA LYS A 235 1.19 -20.65 11.18
C LYS A 235 1.81 -20.53 12.58
N CYS A 236 2.84 -19.72 12.80
CA CYS A 236 3.48 -19.53 14.09
C CYS A 236 4.47 -18.35 14.12
N LEU A 237 4.03 -17.09 13.93
CA LEU A 237 4.92 -15.93 14.04
C LEU A 237 5.51 -15.75 15.44
N PHE A 238 4.65 -15.94 16.44
CA PHE A 238 5.01 -16.01 17.85
C PHE A 238 4.38 -17.29 18.43
N CYS A 239 5.17 -18.37 18.46
CA CYS A 239 4.68 -19.71 18.82
C CYS A 239 4.44 -19.96 20.30
N ARG A 240 5.03 -19.14 21.17
CA ARG A 240 5.11 -19.38 22.62
C ARG A 240 5.07 -18.04 23.35
N GLY A 241 4.56 -18.07 24.58
CA GLY A 241 4.50 -16.90 25.47
C GLY A 241 3.38 -15.91 25.14
N ASP A 242 3.38 -14.78 25.82
CA ASP A 242 2.32 -13.77 25.75
C ASP A 242 2.20 -13.12 24.36
N ALA A 243 3.28 -13.09 23.57
CA ALA A 243 3.26 -12.60 22.19
C ALA A 243 2.27 -13.36 21.27
N ARG A 244 1.95 -14.62 21.60
CA ARG A 244 0.91 -15.38 20.89
C ARG A 244 -0.49 -14.79 21.10
N LYS A 245 -0.79 -14.32 22.32
CA LYS A 245 -2.10 -13.74 22.66
C LYS A 245 -2.35 -12.49 21.84
N PHE A 246 -1.33 -11.64 21.65
CA PHE A 246 -1.45 -10.44 20.83
C PHE A 246 -1.79 -10.75 19.37
N VAL A 247 -1.28 -11.85 18.81
CA VAL A 247 -1.65 -12.30 17.46
C VAL A 247 -3.10 -12.78 17.40
N GLU A 248 -3.56 -13.51 18.41
CA GLU A 248 -4.94 -14.00 18.50
C GLU A 248 -5.93 -12.84 18.67
N GLU A 249 -5.62 -11.86 19.52
CA GLU A 249 -6.39 -10.62 19.69
C GLU A 249 -6.46 -9.81 18.38
N PHE A 250 -5.33 -9.62 17.71
CA PHE A 250 -5.27 -8.92 16.43
C PHE A 250 -6.14 -9.60 15.37
N ARG A 251 -6.06 -10.94 15.24
CA ARG A 251 -6.92 -11.72 14.34
C ARG A 251 -8.40 -11.57 14.70
N GLY A 252 -8.73 -11.59 15.99
CA GLY A 252 -10.11 -11.32 16.44
C GLY A 252 -10.61 -9.96 15.98
N LYS A 253 -9.78 -8.91 16.08
CA LYS A 253 -10.11 -7.57 15.59
C LYS A 253 -10.29 -7.51 14.08
N LEU A 254 -9.47 -8.21 13.30
CA LEU A 254 -9.65 -8.29 11.85
C LEU A 254 -10.97 -8.98 11.48
N VAL A 255 -11.37 -10.04 12.19
CA VAL A 255 -12.67 -10.70 11.99
C VAL A 255 -13.84 -9.77 12.30
N GLU A 256 -13.77 -9.01 13.40
CA GLU A 256 -14.77 -7.99 13.74
C GLU A 256 -14.90 -6.92 12.65
N ILE A 257 -13.76 -6.44 12.11
CA ILE A 257 -13.73 -5.45 11.03
C ILE A 257 -14.34 -6.01 9.74
N SER A 258 -13.94 -7.22 9.33
CA SER A 258 -14.51 -7.91 8.15
C SER A 258 -16.03 -8.04 8.25
N LYS A 259 -16.53 -8.47 9.41
CA LYS A 259 -17.97 -8.56 9.67
C LYS A 259 -18.66 -7.21 9.50
N SER A 260 -18.11 -6.15 10.10
CA SER A 260 -18.65 -4.79 9.98
C SER A 260 -18.69 -4.29 8.52
N ILE A 261 -17.65 -4.58 7.73
CA ILE A 261 -17.57 -4.22 6.31
C ILE A 261 -18.64 -4.96 5.51
N LYS A 262 -18.77 -6.27 5.73
CA LYS A 262 -19.79 -7.10 5.07
C LYS A 262 -21.20 -6.64 5.38
N GLU A 263 -21.50 -6.36 6.65
CA GLU A 263 -22.80 -5.82 7.09
C GLU A 263 -23.10 -4.48 6.42
N ARG A 264 -22.16 -3.51 6.48
CA ARG A 264 -22.32 -2.22 5.80
C ARG A 264 -22.59 -2.38 4.30
N ASN A 265 -21.91 -3.33 3.65
CA ASN A 265 -21.98 -3.52 2.20
C ASN A 265 -23.26 -4.23 1.73
N GLN A 266 -24.07 -4.83 2.63
CA GLN A 266 -25.33 -5.51 2.24
C GLN A 266 -26.31 -4.55 1.56
N ASP A 267 -26.42 -3.32 2.06
CA ASP A 267 -27.39 -2.32 1.59
C ASP A 267 -26.83 -1.37 0.51
N LYS A 268 -25.64 -1.65 -0.03
CA LYS A 268 -24.95 -0.76 -0.99
C LYS A 268 -25.03 -1.29 -2.41
N LYS A 269 -25.42 -0.42 -3.35
CA LYS A 269 -25.39 -0.71 -4.80
C LYS A 269 -23.96 -0.92 -5.31
N LEU A 270 -23.02 -0.08 -4.86
CA LEU A 270 -21.60 -0.23 -5.10
C LEU A 270 -20.92 -0.54 -3.78
N LYS A 271 -20.40 -1.76 -3.64
CA LYS A 271 -19.76 -2.25 -2.43
C LYS A 271 -18.28 -1.86 -2.43
N TYR A 272 -17.76 -1.52 -1.26
CA TYR A 272 -16.32 -1.28 -1.08
C TYR A 272 -15.74 -2.44 -0.28
N ASN A 273 -15.06 -3.37 -0.96
CA ASN A 273 -14.51 -4.59 -0.35
C ASN A 273 -12.98 -4.60 -0.29
N TYR A 274 -12.29 -3.63 -0.87
CA TYR A 274 -10.82 -3.66 -1.05
C TYR A 274 -10.03 -3.62 0.26
N LEU A 275 -10.68 -3.23 1.36
CA LEU A 275 -10.13 -3.27 2.71
C LEU A 275 -10.85 -4.29 3.62
N ASP A 276 -11.58 -5.27 3.07
CA ASP A 276 -12.04 -6.41 3.86
C ASP A 276 -10.82 -7.24 4.29
N PRO A 277 -10.54 -7.42 5.59
CA PRO A 277 -9.39 -8.20 6.06
C PRO A 277 -9.30 -9.63 5.51
N ASP A 278 -10.42 -10.23 5.07
CA ASP A 278 -10.41 -11.54 4.41
C ASP A 278 -9.79 -11.53 3.01
N LEU A 279 -9.68 -10.34 2.39
CA LEU A 279 -9.17 -10.13 1.03
C LEU A 279 -7.80 -9.44 1.01
N ILE A 280 -7.33 -8.91 2.14
CA ILE A 280 -6.04 -8.23 2.25
C ILE A 280 -4.91 -9.26 2.39
N GLU A 281 -3.95 -9.23 1.46
CA GLU A 281 -2.71 -10.00 1.57
C GLU A 281 -1.78 -9.41 2.64
N SER A 282 -0.91 -10.25 3.19
CA SER A 282 0.06 -9.81 4.20
C SER A 282 1.18 -8.94 3.61
N SER A 283 1.48 -9.06 2.32
CA SER A 283 2.58 -8.36 1.64
C SER A 283 2.18 -7.91 0.22
N VAL A 284 3.05 -7.10 -0.39
CA VAL A 284 2.98 -6.77 -1.82
C VAL A 284 3.58 -7.94 -2.60
N SER A 285 2.75 -8.68 -3.32
CA SER A 285 3.14 -9.91 -4.04
C SER A 285 2.56 -10.02 -5.45
N ILE A 286 1.91 -8.97 -5.92
CA ILE A 286 1.41 -8.79 -7.29
C ILE A 286 1.60 -7.33 -7.67
#